data_AF-A0A524D793-F1
#
_entry.id   AF-A0A524D793-F1
#
_cell.length_a   1.000
_cell.length_b   1.000
_cell.length_c   1.000
_cell.angle_alpha   90.00
_cell.angle_beta   90.00
_cell.angle_gamma   90.00
#
_symmetry.space_group_name_H-M   'P 1'
#
loop_
_entity.id
_entity.type
_entity.pdbx_description
1 polymer ?
#
loop_
_entity_poly.entity_id
_entity_poly.type
_entity_poly.pdbx_seq_one_letter_code
_entity_poly.pdbx_strand_id
1 'polypeptide(L)'
;MGFITSFIIISFAGFFAYHLYHRFGLSKGHKAWLAWYAILIVGGLMLLDFLIYLEILNFIFPLLNQLPWVNIESGKDFMWNSFQLLGIDWDINYNDPGLNIIAFFMILFYPMWFKFFSNGSRMLFGGNKPHQVGLWYLFEPTKKPKGKRRFAKTPKKT
;
A
#
# COMPACT_ATOMS: atom_id res chain seq x y z
N MET A 1 -5.38 13.59 2.80
CA MET A 1 -6.13 12.47 3.35
C MET A 1 -5.63 12.34 4.77
N GLY A 2 -6.49 12.03 5.72
CA GLY A 2 -6.10 11.93 7.12
C GLY A 2 -5.21 10.72 7.40
N PHE A 3 -4.28 10.82 8.35
CA PHE A 3 -3.44 9.69 8.77
C PHE A 3 -4.25 8.47 9.20
N ILE A 4 -5.34 8.67 9.95
CA ILE A 4 -6.22 7.58 10.38
C ILE A 4 -6.93 6.97 9.18
N THR A 5 -7.40 7.80 8.24
CA THR A 5 -8.03 7.29 7.01
C THR A 5 -7.03 6.53 6.15
N SER A 6 -5.79 7.00 6.00
CA SER A 6 -4.73 6.32 5.26
C SER A 6 -4.40 4.98 5.91
N PHE A 7 -4.31 4.93 7.24
CA PHE A 7 -4.16 3.69 7.99
C PHE A 7 -5.30 2.71 7.73
N ILE A 8 -6.56 3.16 7.77
CA ILE A 8 -7.73 2.32 7.49
C ILE A 8 -7.66 1.77 6.05
N ILE A 9 -7.36 2.59 5.05
CA ILE A 9 -7.24 2.14 3.67
C ILE A 9 -6.11 1.12 3.52
N ILE A 10 -4.94 1.38 4.10
CA ILE A 10 -3.80 0.43 4.09
C ILE A 10 -4.18 -0.88 4.77
N SER A 11 -4.94 -0.81 5.86
CA SER A 11 -5.41 -1.99 6.59
C SER A 11 -6.31 -2.85 5.72
N PHE A 12 -7.33 -2.26 5.09
CA PHE A 12 -8.23 -2.96 4.18
C PHE A 12 -7.50 -3.48 2.94
N ALA A 13 -6.66 -2.66 2.30
CA ALA A 13 -5.90 -3.06 1.12
C ALA A 13 -4.93 -4.20 1.44
N GLY A 14 -4.20 -4.11 2.55
CA GLY A 14 -3.32 -5.18 3.03
C GLY A 14 -4.12 -6.45 3.34
N PHE A 15 -5.25 -6.31 4.03
CA PHE A 15 -6.11 -7.45 4.37
C PHE A 15 -6.70 -8.13 3.12
N PHE A 16 -7.12 -7.40 2.10
CA PHE A 16 -7.62 -8.02 0.86
C PHE A 16 -6.51 -8.42 -0.12
N ALA A 17 -5.25 -8.02 0.12
CA ALA A 17 -4.13 -8.31 -0.76
C ALA A 17 -3.97 -9.81 -1.05
N TYR A 18 -4.15 -10.67 -0.03
CA TYR A 18 -4.07 -12.13 -0.20
C TYR A 18 -5.20 -12.68 -1.07
N HIS A 19 -6.43 -12.26 -0.82
CA HIS A 19 -7.59 -12.70 -1.60
C HIS A 19 -7.46 -12.27 -3.06
N LEU A 20 -7.06 -11.02 -3.30
CA LEU A 20 -6.80 -10.50 -4.64
C LEU A 20 -5.62 -11.21 -5.32
N TYR A 21 -4.57 -11.56 -4.56
CA TYR A 21 -3.45 -12.32 -5.09
C TYR A 21 -3.88 -13.72 -5.57
N HIS A 22 -4.74 -14.42 -4.84
CA HIS A 22 -5.25 -15.72 -5.29
C HIS A 22 -6.10 -15.59 -6.56
N ARG A 23 -6.98 -14.58 -6.61
CA ARG A 23 -7.90 -14.36 -7.73
C ARG A 23 -7.21 -13.86 -8.99
N PHE A 24 -6.29 -12.91 -8.87
CA PHE A 24 -5.71 -12.17 -10.00
C PHE A 24 -4.22 -12.48 -10.25
N GLY A 25 -3.45 -12.83 -9.21
CA GLY A 25 -2.02 -13.09 -9.31
C GLY A 25 -1.71 -14.56 -9.65
N LEU A 26 -2.11 -15.47 -8.76
CA LEU A 26 -1.84 -16.91 -8.86
C LEU A 26 -2.50 -17.55 -10.09
N SER A 27 -3.77 -17.23 -10.35
CA SER A 27 -4.52 -17.75 -11.51
C SER A 27 -3.90 -17.36 -12.86
N LYS A 28 -3.18 -16.24 -12.91
CA LYS A 28 -2.52 -15.71 -14.12
C LYS A 28 -1.00 -15.92 -14.13
N GLY A 29 -0.43 -16.59 -13.11
CA GLY A 29 1.00 -16.89 -13.02
C GLY A 29 1.90 -15.68 -12.71
N HIS A 30 1.34 -14.54 -12.30
CA HIS A 30 2.09 -13.32 -11.99
C HIS A 30 2.57 -13.33 -10.54
N LYS A 31 3.75 -13.92 -10.31
CA LYS A 31 4.30 -14.08 -8.96
C LYS A 31 4.68 -12.75 -8.28
N ALA A 32 4.99 -11.72 -9.05
CA ALA A 32 5.29 -10.35 -8.57
C ALA A 32 4.03 -9.48 -8.33
N TRP A 33 2.82 -10.01 -8.54
CA TRP A 33 1.58 -9.22 -8.43
C TRP A 33 1.43 -8.53 -7.07
N LEU A 34 1.75 -9.24 -5.99
CA LEU A 34 1.65 -8.70 -4.63
C LEU A 34 2.60 -7.52 -4.41
N ALA A 35 3.81 -7.57 -4.99
CA ALA A 35 4.79 -6.50 -4.85
C ALA A 35 4.36 -5.25 -5.62
N TRP A 36 3.86 -5.41 -6.85
CA TRP A 36 3.29 -4.29 -7.61
C TRP A 36 2.06 -3.68 -6.95
N TYR A 37 1.18 -4.52 -6.40
CA TYR A 37 0.02 -4.06 -5.65
C TYR A 37 0.44 -3.27 -4.40
N ALA A 38 1.41 -3.77 -3.64
CA ALA A 38 1.96 -3.06 -2.48
C ALA A 38 2.59 -1.72 -2.88
N ILE A 39 3.41 -1.67 -3.93
CA ILE A 39 4.03 -0.43 -4.42
C ILE A 39 2.96 0.58 -4.85
N LEU A 40 1.94 0.15 -5.58
CA LEU A 40 0.88 1.03 -6.06
C LEU A 40 0.09 1.62 -4.89
N ILE A 41 -0.34 0.79 -3.95
CA ILE A 41 -1.15 1.25 -2.81
C ILE A 41 -0.31 2.06 -1.82
N VAL A 42 0.78 1.47 -1.31
CA VAL A 42 1.61 2.12 -0.29
C VAL A 42 2.34 3.31 -0.87
N GLY A 43 2.97 3.16 -2.04
CA GLY A 43 3.66 4.27 -2.70
C GLY A 43 2.71 5.38 -3.13
N GLY A 44 1.52 5.04 -3.63
CA GLY A 44 0.50 6.02 -3.98
C GLY A 44 0.01 6.82 -2.78
N LEU A 45 -0.29 6.16 -1.65
CA LEU A 45 -0.71 6.83 -0.42
C LEU A 45 0.41 7.64 0.23
N MET A 46 1.64 7.09 0.28
CA MET A 46 2.80 7.83 0.78
C MET A 46 3.06 9.09 -0.05
N LEU A 47 2.98 8.98 -1.38
CA LEU A 47 3.16 10.13 -2.27
C LEU A 47 2.07 11.17 -2.05
N LEU A 48 0.80 10.74 -1.96
CA LEU A 48 -0.32 11.64 -1.72
C LEU A 48 -0.17 12.38 -0.38
N ASP A 49 0.12 11.66 0.70
CA ASP A 49 0.28 12.26 2.03
C ASP A 49 1.53 13.16 2.09
N PHE A 50 2.61 12.82 1.38
CA PHE A 50 3.79 13.68 1.26
C PHE A 50 3.48 14.98 0.50
N LEU A 51 2.71 14.92 -0.59
CA LEU A 51 2.29 16.11 -1.34
C LEU A 51 1.38 17.03 -0.51
N ILE A 52 0.55 16.45 0.35
CA ILE A 52 -0.31 17.21 1.28
C ILE A 52 0.54 17.84 2.40
N TYR A 53 1.49 17.10 2.94
CA TYR A 53 2.41 17.59 3.97
C TYR A 53 3.27 18.76 3.48
N LEU A 54 3.72 18.71 2.22
CA LEU A 54 4.43 19.81 1.55
C LEU A 54 3.50 20.95 1.09
N GLU A 55 2.20 20.87 1.39
CA GLU A 55 1.21 21.90 1.06
C GLU A 55 1.03 22.13 -0.46
N ILE A 56 1.54 21.22 -1.30
CA ILE A 56 1.44 21.29 -2.77
C ILE A 56 -0.02 21.15 -3.22
N LEU A 57 -0.81 20.34 -2.51
CA LEU A 57 -2.23 20.13 -2.80
C LEU A 57 -3.15 21.15 -2.12
N ASN A 58 -2.62 22.24 -1.53
CA ASN A 58 -3.45 23.23 -0.82
C ASN A 58 -4.52 23.88 -1.71
N PHE A 59 -4.32 23.93 -3.03
CA PHE A 59 -5.32 24.45 -3.97
C PHE A 59 -6.63 23.66 -3.99
N ILE A 60 -6.65 22.41 -3.49
CA ILE A 60 -7.85 21.55 -3.44
C ILE A 60 -8.73 21.90 -2.23
N PHE A 61 -8.16 22.35 -1.11
CA PHE A 61 -8.92 22.58 0.12
C PHE A 61 -9.98 23.69 0.03
N PRO A 62 -9.77 24.80 -0.70
CA PRO A 62 -10.83 25.78 -0.95
C PRO A 62 -12.07 25.18 -1.64
N LEU A 63 -11.92 24.14 -2.46
CA LEU A 63 -13.05 23.44 -3.07
C LEU A 63 -13.77 22.55 -2.05
N LEU A 64 -13.03 21.95 -1.12
CA LEU A 64 -13.58 21.09 -0.06
C LEU A 64 -14.29 21.91 1.03
N ASN A 65 -13.80 23.11 1.32
CA ASN A 65 -14.41 24.06 2.28
C ASN A 65 -15.71 24.70 1.76
N GLN A 66 -16.18 24.35 0.56
CA GLN A 66 -17.55 24.69 0.14
C GLN A 66 -18.60 23.91 0.96
N LEU A 67 -18.21 22.79 1.56
CA LEU A 67 -19.05 22.03 2.47
C LEU A 67 -19.14 22.77 3.82
N PRO A 68 -20.36 23.02 4.34
CA PRO A 68 -20.56 23.93 5.47
C PRO A 68 -20.03 23.40 6.82
N TRP A 69 -19.68 22.11 6.89
CA TRP A 69 -19.12 21.45 8.07
C TRP A 69 -17.60 21.16 7.94
N VAL A 70 -16.97 21.57 6.85
CA VAL A 70 -15.54 21.36 6.60
C VAL A 70 -14.81 22.69 6.73
N ASN A 71 -13.79 22.74 7.59
CA ASN A 71 -12.98 23.93 7.77
C ASN A 71 -11.48 23.59 7.75
N ILE A 72 -10.95 23.32 6.56
CA ILE A 72 -9.53 22.96 6.38
C ILE A 72 -8.72 24.23 6.11
N GLU A 73 -7.84 24.59 7.04
CA GLU A 73 -6.95 25.76 6.87
C GLU A 73 -5.67 25.40 6.10
N SER A 74 -5.16 24.18 6.28
CA SER A 74 -3.93 23.69 5.68
C SER A 74 -4.03 22.21 5.33
N GLY A 75 -3.23 21.74 4.37
CA GLY A 75 -3.09 20.30 4.13
C GLY A 75 -2.72 19.51 5.38
N LYS A 76 -1.89 20.09 6.26
CA LYS A 76 -1.50 19.46 7.52
C LYS A 76 -2.67 19.32 8.48
N ASP A 77 -3.56 20.31 8.53
CA ASP A 77 -4.81 20.25 9.29
C ASP A 77 -5.63 19.02 8.87
N PHE A 78 -5.83 18.87 7.55
CA PHE A 78 -6.54 17.73 7.00
C PHE A 78 -5.86 16.37 7.27
N MET A 79 -4.54 16.33 7.48
CA MET A 79 -3.83 15.09 7.84
C MET A 79 -4.15 14.64 9.27
N TRP A 80 -4.24 15.58 10.21
CA TRP A 80 -4.51 15.29 11.62
C TRP A 80 -6.01 15.10 11.86
N ASN A 81 -6.84 15.97 11.30
CA ASN A 81 -8.30 15.92 11.39
C ASN A 81 -8.88 14.99 10.31
N SER A 82 -8.56 13.70 10.44
CA SER A 82 -8.76 12.70 9.38
C SER A 82 -10.20 12.50 8.91
N PHE A 83 -11.18 12.88 9.73
CA PHE A 83 -12.61 12.71 9.46
C PHE A 83 -13.34 14.04 9.23
N GLN A 84 -12.60 15.13 9.00
CA GLN A 84 -13.15 16.47 8.79
C GLN A 84 -14.08 16.51 7.57
N LEU A 85 -13.80 15.74 6.52
CA LEU A 85 -14.71 15.59 5.36
C LEU A 85 -16.07 14.96 5.71
N LEU A 86 -16.12 14.17 6.79
CA LEU A 86 -17.35 13.58 7.33
C LEU A 86 -17.98 14.46 8.42
N GLY A 87 -17.45 15.68 8.65
CA GLY A 87 -17.92 16.61 9.67
C GLY A 87 -17.45 16.27 11.10
N ILE A 88 -16.47 15.38 11.26
CA ILE A 88 -15.87 15.07 12.56
C ILE A 88 -14.53 15.79 12.64
N ASP A 89 -14.50 16.85 13.44
CA ASP A 89 -13.30 17.58 13.79
C ASP A 89 -12.77 17.14 15.15
N TRP A 90 -11.49 16.81 15.21
CA TRP A 90 -10.83 16.42 16.47
C TRP A 90 -10.19 17.62 17.17
N ASP A 91 -10.27 18.81 16.57
CA ASP A 91 -9.70 20.07 17.06
C ASP A 91 -8.19 19.95 17.33
N ILE A 92 -7.49 19.16 16.51
CA ILE A 92 -6.05 18.98 16.63
C ILE A 92 -5.34 20.15 15.96
N ASN A 93 -4.59 20.92 16.75
CA ASN A 93 -3.80 22.03 16.23
C ASN A 93 -2.59 21.54 15.43
N TYR A 94 -2.66 21.66 14.10
CA TYR A 94 -1.62 21.21 13.17
C TYR A 94 -0.28 21.96 13.28
N ASN A 95 -0.23 23.13 13.95
CA ASN A 95 0.99 23.92 14.14
C ASN A 95 1.85 23.46 15.31
N ASP A 96 1.45 22.42 16.06
CA ASP A 96 2.29 21.87 17.11
C ASP A 96 3.56 21.22 16.51
N PRO A 97 4.78 21.66 16.89
CA PRO A 97 6.02 21.13 16.35
C PRO A 97 6.19 19.61 16.56
N GLY A 98 5.61 19.04 17.62
CA GLY A 98 5.65 17.59 17.87
C GLY A 98 4.96 16.78 16.78
N LEU A 99 3.89 17.32 16.20
CA LEU A 99 3.11 16.65 15.16
C LEU A 99 3.90 16.49 13.86
N ASN A 100 4.74 17.46 13.48
CA ASN A 100 5.55 17.35 12.25
C ASN A 100 6.49 16.14 12.27
N ILE A 101 7.09 15.84 13.43
CA ILE A 101 7.96 14.67 13.60
C ILE A 101 7.14 13.39 13.51
N ILE A 102 5.98 13.35 14.18
CA ILE A 102 5.09 12.17 14.17
C ILE A 102 4.56 11.90 12.75
N ALA A 103 4.21 12.95 12.00
CA ALA A 103 3.77 12.85 10.61
C ALA A 103 4.79 12.11 9.73
N PHE A 104 6.07 12.48 9.84
CA PHE A 104 7.14 11.82 9.10
C PHE A 104 7.24 10.31 9.44
N PHE A 105 7.21 9.97 10.73
CA PHE A 105 7.23 8.58 11.16
C PHE A 105 6.01 7.80 10.65
N MET A 106 4.81 8.39 10.75
CA MET A 106 3.56 7.77 10.29
C MET A 106 3.64 7.36 8.83
N ILE A 107 4.08 8.25 7.94
CA ILE A 107 4.25 7.97 6.51
C ILE A 107 5.26 6.84 6.30
N LEU A 108 6.40 6.88 7.02
CA LEU A 108 7.45 5.86 6.91
C LEU A 108 6.99 4.47 7.36
N PHE A 109 6.03 4.39 8.29
CA PHE A 109 5.48 3.11 8.77
C PHE A 109 4.43 2.48 7.83
N TYR A 110 3.98 3.16 6.76
CA TYR A 110 2.96 2.62 5.84
C TYR A 110 3.30 1.24 5.25
N PRO A 111 4.54 0.96 4.79
CA PRO A 111 4.93 -0.37 4.33
C PRO A 111 4.82 -1.44 5.44
N MET A 112 5.13 -1.06 6.68
CA MET A 112 5.03 -1.96 7.84
C MET A 112 3.58 -2.32 8.13
N TRP A 113 2.68 -1.33 8.15
CA TRP A 113 1.24 -1.56 8.33
C TRP A 113 0.68 -2.47 7.24
N PHE A 114 0.97 -2.17 5.97
CA PHE A 114 0.52 -3.01 4.86
C PHE A 114 0.96 -4.46 5.02
N LYS A 115 2.24 -4.69 5.36
CA LYS A 115 2.80 -6.03 5.59
C LYS A 115 2.13 -6.73 6.78
N PHE A 116 1.85 -6.01 7.86
CA PHE A 116 1.16 -6.53 9.03
C PHE A 116 -0.23 -7.07 8.67
N PHE A 117 -1.07 -6.26 8.02
CA PHE A 117 -2.43 -6.67 7.63
C PHE A 117 -2.44 -7.75 6.54
N SER A 118 -1.49 -7.71 5.60
CA SER A 118 -1.34 -8.76 4.59
C SER A 118 -0.97 -10.10 5.20
N ASN A 119 -0.08 -10.11 6.20
CA ASN A 119 0.24 -11.33 6.95
C ASN A 119 -0.96 -11.83 7.77
N GLY A 120 -1.72 -10.92 8.42
CA GLY A 120 -2.93 -11.27 9.14
C GLY A 120 -3.98 -11.94 8.24
N SER A 121 -4.23 -11.36 7.07
CA SER A 121 -5.10 -11.96 6.06
C SER A 121 -4.64 -13.33 5.58
N ARG A 122 -3.33 -13.51 5.36
CA ARG A 122 -2.78 -14.83 5.03
C ARG A 122 -3.06 -15.86 6.12
N MET A 123 -2.90 -15.48 7.39
CA MET A 123 -3.18 -16.39 8.51
C MET A 123 -4.65 -16.82 8.53
N LEU A 124 -5.57 -15.90 8.22
CA LEU A 124 -7.01 -16.16 8.26
C LEU A 124 -7.54 -16.92 7.03
N PHE A 125 -7.06 -16.60 5.82
CA PHE A 125 -7.62 -17.14 4.57
C PHE A 125 -6.70 -18.09 3.80
N GLY A 126 -5.40 -18.10 4.09
CA GLY A 126 -4.39 -18.79 3.27
C GLY A 126 -3.60 -19.90 3.95
N GLY A 127 -3.73 -20.04 5.28
CA GLY A 127 -2.91 -20.95 6.08
C GLY A 127 -1.40 -20.64 6.00
N ASN A 128 -0.57 -21.65 6.27
CA ASN A 128 0.89 -21.53 6.35
C ASN A 128 1.63 -21.44 4.99
N LYS A 129 0.94 -21.16 3.86
CA LYS A 129 1.62 -21.11 2.55
C LYS A 129 2.49 -19.85 2.43
N PRO A 130 3.82 -19.97 2.28
CA PRO A 130 4.72 -18.83 2.35
C PRO A 130 4.58 -17.92 1.11
N HIS A 131 4.42 -16.62 1.38
CA HIS A 131 4.35 -15.54 0.37
C HIS A 131 5.74 -14.98 -0.01
N GLN A 132 6.82 -15.62 0.46
CA GLN A 132 8.19 -15.06 0.56
C GLN A 132 8.83 -14.60 -0.75
N VAL A 133 8.22 -14.87 -1.90
CA VAL A 133 8.89 -14.69 -3.18
C VAL A 133 8.52 -13.38 -3.90
N GLY A 134 7.52 -12.63 -3.42
CA GLY A 134 6.97 -11.48 -4.15
C GLY A 134 7.96 -10.36 -4.47
N LEU A 135 8.75 -9.91 -3.49
CA LEU A 135 9.75 -8.85 -3.67
C LEU A 135 11.01 -9.36 -4.35
N TRP A 136 11.43 -10.60 -4.03
CA TRP A 136 12.58 -11.20 -4.70
C TRP A 136 12.33 -11.39 -6.21
N TYR A 137 11.09 -11.66 -6.63
CA TYR A 137 10.72 -11.76 -8.04
C TYR A 137 10.86 -10.46 -8.86
N LEU A 138 10.89 -9.29 -8.22
CA LEU A 138 11.17 -8.03 -8.94
C LEU A 138 12.65 -7.93 -9.35
N PHE A 139 13.53 -8.59 -8.61
CA PHE A 139 14.97 -8.58 -8.84
C PHE A 139 15.51 -9.92 -9.39
N GLU A 140 14.72 -10.99 -9.33
CA GLU A 140 15.07 -12.25 -10.00
C GLU A 140 14.99 -12.07 -11.51
N PRO A 141 16.04 -12.45 -12.26
CA PRO A 141 16.02 -12.40 -13.71
C PRO A 141 14.87 -13.28 -14.25
N THR A 142 14.00 -12.68 -15.06
CA THR A 142 12.79 -13.29 -15.66
C THR A 142 13.07 -14.47 -16.61
N LYS A 143 14.34 -14.84 -16.82
CA LYS A 143 14.72 -15.94 -17.71
C LYS A 143 14.85 -17.23 -16.91
N LYS A 144 13.85 -18.12 -17.07
CA LYS A 144 14.08 -19.55 -16.92
C LYS A 144 15.33 -19.91 -17.76
N PRO A 145 16.38 -20.55 -17.20
CA PRO A 145 17.37 -21.17 -18.06
C PRO A 145 16.61 -22.15 -18.95
N LYS A 146 16.69 -21.95 -20.27
CA LYS A 146 16.15 -22.89 -21.26
C LYS A 146 16.63 -24.27 -20.84
N GLY A 147 15.69 -25.14 -20.45
CA GLY A 147 16.02 -26.47 -19.98
C GLY A 147 16.96 -27.13 -20.97
N LYS A 148 18.04 -27.73 -20.47
CA LYS A 148 18.87 -28.65 -21.25
C LYS A 148 17.90 -29.65 -21.90
N ARG A 149 17.68 -29.53 -23.21
CA ARG A 149 17.03 -30.57 -24.01
C ARG A 149 17.85 -31.83 -23.73
N ARG A 150 17.31 -32.74 -22.92
CA ARG A 150 17.79 -34.12 -22.92
C ARG A 150 17.43 -34.63 -24.31
N PHE A 151 18.40 -34.58 -25.22
CA PHE A 151 18.35 -35.37 -26.44
C PHE A 151 18.17 -36.82 -25.98
N ALA A 152 16.99 -37.37 -26.21
CA ALA A 152 16.75 -38.79 -26.07
C ALA A 152 17.78 -39.49 -26.96
N LYS A 153 18.71 -40.23 -26.36
CA LYS A 153 19.52 -41.19 -27.10
C LYS A 153 18.53 -42.26 -27.58
N THR A 154 18.27 -42.29 -28.88
CA THR A 154 17.63 -43.43 -29.54
C THR A 154 18.41 -44.71 -29.22
N PRO A 155 17.75 -45.80 -28.80
CA PRO A 155 18.44 -47.06 -28.57
C PRO A 155 18.99 -47.57 -29.91
N LYS A 156 20.27 -47.95 -29.93
CA LYS A 156 20.85 -48.72 -31.03
C LYS A 156 20.06 -50.02 -31.15
N LYS A 157 19.47 -50.28 -32.33
CA LYS A 157 19.01 -51.62 -32.68
C LYS A 157 20.25 -52.53 -32.77
N THR A 158 20.14 -53.67 -32.11
CA THR A 158 21.03 -54.84 -32.19
C THR A 158 21.29 -55.25 -33.63
#